data_AF-A0A2V4H6A8-F1
#
_entry.id   AF-A0A2V4H6A8-F1
#
_cell.length_a   1.000
_cell.length_b   1.000
_cell.length_c   1.000
_cell.angle_alpha   90.00
_cell.angle_beta   90.00
_cell.angle_gamma   90.00
#
_symmetry.space_group_name_H-M   'P 1'
#
loop_
_entity.id
_entity.type
_entity.pdbx_description
1 polymer ?
#
loop_
_entity_poly.entity_id
_entity_poly.type
_entity_poly.pdbx_seq_one_letter_code
_entity_poly.pdbx_strand_id
1 'polypeptide(L)'
;AKLTATPSVTEGGEITYTITLTNKDGLPINNHSALTFTLSDGKTVITVPANGTTGSITVTAPDNVYVGSNPAVVNSIATVAGADVGKFENLTLDKTQVSTTVTDEPGTPGTPSNPGGGNEGDLVKVTITADQTSVAENVKPTFTVHINQPLDHDLVVTLSNDAKVTIKAGDTSAPYEHAAQGDDVYKDAGEVSLGIKSAV
;
A
#
# COMPACT_ATOMS: atom_id res chain seq x y z
N ALA A 1 27.78 -7.56 -16.33
CA ALA A 1 27.01 -7.54 -15.06
C ALA A 1 25.57 -7.93 -15.37
N LYS A 2 24.98 -8.83 -14.58
CA LYS A 2 23.60 -9.31 -14.73
C LYS A 2 22.80 -9.00 -13.47
N LEU A 3 21.54 -8.62 -13.63
CA LEU A 3 20.59 -8.39 -12.55
C LEU A 3 19.62 -9.57 -12.44
N THR A 4 19.27 -9.96 -11.23
CA THR A 4 18.15 -10.84 -10.90
C THR A 4 17.30 -10.21 -9.81
N ALA A 5 16.01 -10.56 -9.76
CA ALA A 5 15.07 -10.14 -8.71
C ALA A 5 14.33 -11.35 -8.13
N THR A 6 13.78 -11.23 -6.93
CA THR A 6 12.77 -12.16 -6.41
C THR A 6 11.61 -12.26 -7.42
N PRO A 7 11.20 -13.46 -7.89
CA PRO A 7 10.17 -13.57 -8.94
C PRO A 7 8.76 -13.13 -8.50
N SER A 8 8.40 -13.35 -7.24
CA SER A 8 7.10 -13.00 -6.69
C SER A 8 7.21 -12.73 -5.19
N VAL A 9 6.44 -11.76 -4.71
CA VAL A 9 6.27 -11.43 -3.28
C VAL A 9 4.82 -11.05 -3.01
N THR A 10 4.40 -11.06 -1.74
CA THR A 10 3.16 -10.38 -1.36
C THR A 10 3.38 -8.87 -1.31
N GLU A 11 2.29 -8.10 -1.27
CA GLU A 11 2.34 -6.70 -0.85
C GLU A 11 3.06 -6.54 0.49
N GLY A 12 3.72 -5.40 0.68
CA GLY A 12 4.61 -5.14 1.81
C GLY A 12 5.86 -6.04 1.90
N GLY A 13 5.96 -7.08 1.07
CA GLY A 13 7.05 -8.05 1.06
C GLY A 13 8.36 -7.48 0.51
N GLU A 14 9.47 -8.20 0.73
CA GLU A 14 10.80 -7.76 0.30
C GLU A 14 11.19 -8.30 -1.08
N ILE A 15 11.43 -7.39 -2.03
CA ILE A 15 12.03 -7.70 -3.32
C ILE A 15 13.55 -7.64 -3.17
N THR A 16 14.23 -8.77 -3.35
CA THR A 16 15.69 -8.83 -3.35
C THR A 16 16.22 -8.68 -4.77
N TYR A 17 16.99 -7.63 -5.03
CA TYR A 17 17.75 -7.48 -6.25
C TYR A 17 19.19 -7.94 -6.04
N THR A 18 19.74 -8.68 -7.00
CA THR A 18 21.14 -9.15 -6.96
C THR A 18 21.85 -8.84 -8.27
N ILE A 19 23.01 -8.20 -8.18
CA ILE A 19 23.95 -8.04 -9.28
C ILE A 19 24.99 -9.15 -9.21
N THR A 20 25.26 -9.77 -10.35
CA THR A 20 26.35 -10.76 -10.51
C THR A 20 27.33 -10.33 -11.60
N LEU A 21 28.63 -10.43 -11.32
CA LEU A 21 29.71 -10.12 -12.23
C LEU A 21 30.34 -11.41 -12.78
N THR A 22 30.14 -11.64 -14.08
CA THR A 22 30.75 -12.74 -14.82
C THR A 22 31.34 -12.26 -16.13
N ASN A 23 32.33 -13.00 -16.64
CA ASN A 23 32.82 -12.82 -18.00
C ASN A 23 31.92 -13.53 -19.03
N LYS A 24 32.29 -13.49 -20.31
CA LYS A 24 31.56 -14.13 -21.41
C LYS A 24 31.40 -15.66 -21.27
N ASP A 25 32.30 -16.30 -20.53
CA ASP A 25 32.31 -17.75 -20.30
C ASP A 25 31.61 -18.12 -18.97
N GLY A 26 31.00 -17.15 -18.30
CA GLY A 26 30.32 -17.35 -17.01
C GLY A 26 31.26 -17.44 -15.81
N LEU A 27 32.56 -17.18 -15.98
CA LEU A 27 33.51 -17.20 -14.88
C LEU A 27 33.39 -15.94 -14.02
N PRO A 28 33.58 -16.03 -12.69
CA PRO A 28 33.49 -14.90 -11.78
C PRO A 28 34.53 -13.84 -12.09
N ILE A 29 34.15 -12.57 -11.95
CA ILE A 29 35.07 -11.44 -11.98
C ILE A 29 35.18 -10.86 -10.57
N ASN A 30 36.37 -10.92 -9.96
CA ASN A 30 36.59 -10.65 -8.54
C ASN A 30 37.91 -9.92 -8.23
N ASN A 31 38.49 -9.21 -9.20
CA ASN A 31 39.69 -8.40 -9.01
C ASN A 31 39.41 -6.95 -9.44
N HIS A 32 38.62 -6.26 -8.62
CA HIS A 32 38.20 -4.88 -8.84
C HIS A 32 37.90 -4.22 -7.48
N SER A 33 38.00 -2.90 -7.45
CA SER A 33 37.48 -2.06 -6.38
C SER A 33 35.95 -2.14 -6.30
N ALA A 34 35.35 -1.62 -5.23
CA ALA A 34 33.90 -1.61 -5.11
C ALA A 34 33.22 -0.95 -6.32
N LEU A 35 32.14 -1.56 -6.80
CA LEU A 35 31.32 -1.10 -7.91
C LEU A 35 29.90 -0.83 -7.44
N THR A 36 29.33 0.27 -7.88
CA THR A 36 27.99 0.73 -7.51
C THR A 36 27.10 0.77 -8.74
N PHE A 37 26.01 0.02 -8.72
CA PHE A 37 25.04 -0.10 -9.81
C PHE A 37 23.76 0.63 -9.44
N THR A 38 23.29 1.55 -10.29
CA THR A 38 21.98 2.19 -10.13
C THR A 38 20.99 1.49 -11.05
N LEU A 39 19.79 1.15 -10.56
CA LEU A 39 18.73 0.56 -11.36
C LEU A 39 17.92 1.61 -12.14
N SER A 40 17.06 1.16 -13.04
CA SER A 40 16.24 2.00 -13.93
C SER A 40 15.22 2.90 -13.22
N ASP A 41 14.83 2.56 -11.98
CA ASP A 41 14.01 3.42 -11.13
C ASP A 41 14.74 4.70 -10.66
N GLY A 42 16.06 4.79 -10.89
CA GLY A 42 16.90 5.93 -10.53
C GLY A 42 17.17 6.08 -9.02
N LYS A 43 16.68 5.15 -8.19
CA LYS A 43 16.75 5.22 -6.73
C LYS A 43 17.47 4.02 -6.11
N THR A 44 17.26 2.83 -6.67
CA THR A 44 17.82 1.60 -6.12
C THR A 44 19.29 1.47 -6.50
N VAL A 45 20.16 1.36 -5.49
CA VAL A 45 21.61 1.31 -5.64
C VAL A 45 22.17 0.05 -5.01
N ILE A 46 22.84 -0.78 -5.82
CA ILE A 46 23.45 -2.05 -5.40
C ILE A 46 24.96 -1.91 -5.44
N THR A 47 25.64 -2.20 -4.33
CA THR A 47 27.11 -2.21 -4.28
C THR A 47 27.62 -3.64 -4.33
N VAL A 48 28.45 -3.93 -5.32
CA VAL A 48 29.31 -5.12 -5.33
C VAL A 48 30.62 -4.72 -4.63
N PRO A 49 30.97 -5.33 -3.49
CA PRO A 49 32.15 -4.94 -2.73
C PRO A 49 33.44 -5.23 -3.51
N ALA A 50 34.55 -4.62 -3.08
CA ALA A 50 35.86 -4.89 -3.66
C ALA A 50 36.18 -6.40 -3.59
N ASN A 51 36.67 -6.95 -4.70
CA ASN A 51 36.93 -8.38 -4.90
C ASN A 51 35.70 -9.30 -4.75
N GLY A 52 34.49 -8.74 -4.67
CA GLY A 52 33.24 -9.49 -4.63
C GLY A 52 32.70 -9.78 -6.03
N THR A 53 32.00 -10.88 -6.20
CA THR A 53 31.33 -11.23 -7.48
C THR A 53 29.86 -10.85 -7.49
N THR A 54 29.28 -10.59 -6.32
CA THR A 54 27.86 -10.29 -6.14
C THR A 54 27.63 -9.14 -5.16
N GLY A 55 26.50 -8.48 -5.32
CA GLY A 55 25.96 -7.49 -4.38
C GLY A 55 24.44 -7.54 -4.42
N SER A 56 23.79 -7.26 -3.30
CA SER A 56 22.33 -7.31 -3.18
C SER A 56 21.76 -6.15 -2.37
N ILE A 57 20.48 -5.88 -2.59
CA ILE A 57 19.67 -4.97 -1.77
C ILE A 57 18.23 -5.47 -1.73
N THR A 58 17.53 -5.20 -0.63
CA THR A 58 16.08 -5.41 -0.51
C THR A 58 15.33 -4.10 -0.66
N VAL A 59 14.18 -4.16 -1.33
CA VAL A 59 13.23 -3.04 -1.47
C VAL A 59 11.85 -3.56 -1.13
N THR A 60 11.08 -2.81 -0.35
CA THR A 60 9.69 -3.15 -0.03
C THR A 60 8.82 -3.04 -1.28
N ALA A 61 8.01 -4.07 -1.56
CA ALA A 61 7.00 -4.03 -2.59
C ALA A 61 5.92 -2.99 -2.24
N PRO A 62 5.28 -2.35 -3.24
CA PRO A 62 4.08 -1.55 -3.01
C PRO A 62 3.02 -2.35 -2.26
N ASP A 63 2.23 -1.63 -1.47
CA ASP A 63 1.20 -2.17 -0.60
C ASP A 63 -0.03 -1.27 -0.66
N ASN A 64 -1.22 -1.86 -0.75
CA ASN A 64 -2.48 -1.14 -0.82
C ASN A 64 -3.64 -1.94 -0.23
N VAL A 65 -4.69 -1.20 0.13
CA VAL A 65 -5.81 -1.74 0.90
C VAL A 65 -6.83 -2.55 0.09
N TYR A 66 -6.58 -2.75 -1.21
CA TYR A 66 -7.55 -3.32 -2.13
C TYR A 66 -7.14 -4.71 -2.60
N VAL A 67 -8.09 -5.63 -2.51
CA VAL A 67 -7.93 -6.96 -3.08
C VAL A 67 -7.73 -6.89 -4.60
N GLY A 68 -6.82 -7.71 -5.12
CA GLY A 68 -6.73 -7.95 -6.55
C GLY A 68 -5.32 -8.09 -7.11
N SER A 69 -5.19 -7.79 -8.40
CA SER A 69 -3.89 -7.87 -9.10
C SER A 69 -3.13 -6.57 -8.96
N ASN A 70 -1.89 -6.65 -8.47
CA ASN A 70 -1.01 -5.50 -8.35
C ASN A 70 -0.10 -5.36 -9.57
N PRO A 71 0.26 -4.11 -9.97
CA PRO A 71 1.28 -3.89 -10.99
C PRO A 71 2.60 -4.56 -10.60
N ALA A 72 3.22 -5.27 -11.55
CA ALA A 72 4.53 -5.86 -11.31
C ALA A 72 5.59 -4.77 -11.14
N VAL A 73 6.55 -5.01 -10.24
CA VAL A 73 7.72 -4.13 -10.08
C VAL A 73 8.78 -4.54 -11.09
N VAL A 74 9.09 -3.64 -12.03
CA VAL A 74 10.02 -3.89 -13.14
C VAL A 74 11.24 -3.00 -13.00
N ASN A 75 12.43 -3.61 -13.10
CA ASN A 75 13.70 -2.89 -13.02
C ASN A 75 14.75 -3.48 -13.98
N SER A 76 15.76 -2.68 -14.33
CA SER A 76 16.96 -3.11 -15.06
C SER A 76 18.18 -2.32 -14.60
N ILE A 77 19.38 -2.70 -15.03
CA ILE A 77 20.59 -1.94 -14.70
C ILE A 77 20.60 -0.64 -15.50
N ALA A 78 20.67 0.54 -14.86
CA ALA A 78 20.78 1.83 -15.53
C ALA A 78 22.25 2.25 -15.71
N THR A 79 23.01 2.34 -14.63
CA THR A 79 24.39 2.83 -14.65
C THR A 79 25.29 2.02 -13.72
N VAL A 80 26.60 2.14 -13.92
CA VAL A 80 27.62 1.63 -13.02
C VAL A 80 28.64 2.73 -12.75
N ALA A 81 29.10 2.81 -11.52
CA ALA A 81 30.16 3.72 -11.07
C ALA A 81 31.16 2.95 -10.18
N GLY A 82 32.36 3.50 -10.02
CA GLY A 82 33.43 2.93 -9.21
C GLY A 82 34.81 3.23 -9.78
N ALA A 83 35.83 3.19 -8.92
CA ALA A 83 37.21 3.56 -9.30
C ALA A 83 37.77 2.70 -10.44
N ASP A 84 37.36 1.43 -10.52
CA ASP A 84 37.89 0.47 -11.50
C ASP A 84 36.97 0.25 -12.71
N VAL A 85 35.86 0.99 -12.84
CA VAL A 85 34.97 0.88 -14.03
C VAL A 85 35.75 1.13 -15.33
N GLY A 86 36.68 2.09 -15.33
CA GLY A 86 37.53 2.37 -16.49
C GLY A 86 38.68 1.38 -16.72
N LYS A 87 38.90 0.42 -15.81
CA LYS A 87 39.93 -0.62 -15.95
C LYS A 87 39.45 -1.85 -16.70
N PHE A 88 38.14 -2.02 -16.87
CA PHE A 88 37.60 -3.11 -17.68
C PHE A 88 37.81 -2.81 -19.17
N GLU A 89 38.40 -3.75 -19.92
CA GLU A 89 38.52 -3.64 -21.38
C GLU A 89 37.13 -3.60 -22.04
N ASN A 90 36.16 -4.32 -21.45
CA ASN A 90 34.76 -4.26 -21.83
C ASN A 90 33.83 -4.62 -20.65
N LEU A 91 33.22 -3.61 -20.04
CA LEU A 91 32.16 -3.81 -19.05
C LEU A 91 30.78 -3.70 -19.69
N THR A 92 30.19 -4.84 -20.06
CA THR A 92 28.81 -4.88 -20.55
C THR A 92 27.82 -4.95 -19.38
N LEU A 93 26.84 -4.05 -19.40
CA LEU A 93 25.67 -4.11 -18.52
C LEU A 93 24.55 -4.86 -19.23
N ASP A 94 24.04 -5.94 -18.63
CA ASP A 94 22.83 -6.58 -19.11
C ASP A 94 21.63 -5.66 -18.81
N LYS A 95 21.03 -5.16 -19.89
CA LYS A 95 19.89 -4.23 -19.83
C LYS A 95 18.54 -4.95 -19.85
N THR A 96 18.54 -6.29 -19.84
CA THR A 96 17.33 -7.10 -19.70
C THR A 96 16.58 -6.70 -18.44
N GLN A 97 15.28 -6.44 -18.59
CA GLN A 97 14.42 -6.16 -17.44
C GLN A 97 14.19 -7.42 -16.62
N VAL A 98 14.17 -7.25 -15.30
CA VAL A 98 13.67 -8.22 -14.33
C VAL A 98 12.33 -7.72 -13.81
N SER A 99 11.41 -8.65 -13.54
CA SER A 99 10.05 -8.37 -13.11
C SER A 99 9.74 -9.18 -11.86
N THR A 100 9.15 -8.54 -10.86
CA THR A 100 8.63 -9.18 -9.66
C THR A 100 7.11 -9.03 -9.65
N THR A 101 6.39 -10.14 -9.63
CA THR A 101 4.95 -10.14 -9.41
C THR A 101 4.66 -9.78 -7.96
N VAL A 102 3.71 -8.89 -7.74
CA VAL A 102 3.21 -8.55 -6.40
C VAL A 102 1.82 -9.16 -6.26
N THR A 103 1.64 -10.04 -5.29
CA THR A 103 0.35 -10.66 -5.00
C THR A 103 -0.28 -9.99 -3.78
N ASP A 104 -1.60 -9.82 -3.82
CA ASP A 104 -2.40 -9.47 -2.65
C ASP A 104 -2.04 -10.35 -1.44
N GLU A 105 -2.01 -9.75 -0.24
CA GLU A 105 -1.77 -10.51 0.98
C GLU A 105 -2.92 -11.50 1.22
N PRO A 106 -2.65 -12.75 1.64
CA PRO A 106 -3.72 -13.69 1.93
C PRO A 106 -4.61 -13.19 3.08
N GLY A 107 -5.79 -12.65 2.76
CA GLY A 107 -6.88 -12.57 3.72
C GLY A 107 -7.30 -13.98 4.14
N THR A 108 -7.45 -14.25 5.43
CA THR A 108 -8.04 -15.52 5.86
C THR A 108 -9.54 -15.47 5.53
N PRO A 109 -10.09 -16.34 4.67
CA PRO A 109 -11.51 -16.27 4.34
C PRO A 109 -12.35 -16.43 5.61
N GLY A 110 -13.17 -15.42 5.86
CA GLY A 110 -14.17 -15.50 6.91
C GLY A 110 -15.20 -16.57 6.63
N THR A 111 -15.54 -17.35 7.65
CA THR A 111 -16.79 -18.10 7.64
C THR A 111 -17.93 -17.20 8.11
N PRO A 112 -19.20 -17.48 7.77
CA PRO A 112 -20.33 -16.69 8.27
C PRO A 112 -20.45 -16.62 9.80
N SER A 113 -19.83 -17.56 10.53
CA SER A 113 -19.74 -17.58 12.00
C SER A 113 -18.44 -16.99 12.56
N ASN A 114 -17.48 -16.64 11.70
CA ASN A 114 -16.24 -15.94 12.02
C ASN A 114 -15.74 -15.19 10.77
N PRO A 115 -16.18 -13.94 10.54
CA PRO A 115 -16.21 -13.28 9.23
C PRO A 115 -14.86 -12.86 8.63
N GLY A 116 -13.73 -13.42 9.09
CA GLY A 116 -12.44 -13.33 8.40
C GLY A 116 -11.33 -13.02 9.36
N GLY A 117 -10.35 -13.91 9.47
CA GLY A 117 -9.02 -13.49 9.90
C GLY A 117 -8.48 -12.55 8.84
N GLY A 118 -8.09 -11.34 9.24
CA GLY A 118 -8.03 -10.20 8.34
C GLY A 118 -7.05 -10.35 7.16
N ASN A 119 -7.21 -9.44 6.19
CA ASN A 119 -6.05 -8.64 5.78
C ASN A 119 -5.66 -7.84 7.03
N GLU A 120 -4.96 -8.43 7.99
CA GLU A 120 -4.67 -7.73 9.26
C GLU A 120 -3.85 -6.44 9.03
N GLY A 121 -3.22 -6.29 7.86
CA GLY A 121 -2.60 -5.05 7.36
C GLY A 121 -3.59 -3.98 6.85
N ASP A 122 -4.68 -4.35 6.17
CA ASP A 122 -5.51 -3.43 5.36
C ASP A 122 -6.93 -3.16 5.88
N LEU A 123 -7.22 -3.47 7.15
CA LEU A 123 -8.55 -3.29 7.70
C LEU A 123 -9.01 -1.83 7.64
N VAL A 124 -10.02 -1.54 6.81
CA VAL A 124 -10.74 -0.26 6.81
C VAL A 124 -11.86 -0.31 7.85
N LYS A 125 -11.66 0.36 8.98
CA LYS A 125 -12.63 0.44 10.08
C LYS A 125 -13.51 1.68 9.90
N VAL A 126 -14.80 1.45 9.68
CA VAL A 126 -15.82 2.52 9.64
C VAL A 126 -16.44 2.71 11.02
N THR A 127 -16.52 3.96 11.48
CA THR A 127 -17.17 4.33 12.75
C THR A 127 -18.08 5.54 12.56
N ILE A 128 -19.02 5.74 13.49
CA ILE A 128 -19.89 6.91 13.53
C ILE A 128 -19.89 7.48 14.95
N THR A 129 -19.81 8.81 15.06
CA THR A 129 -19.89 9.53 16.32
C THR A 129 -21.02 10.55 16.26
N ALA A 130 -21.82 10.66 17.31
CA ALA A 130 -22.67 11.83 17.51
C ALA A 130 -21.78 13.01 17.90
N ASP A 131 -21.93 14.16 17.23
CA ASP A 131 -21.11 15.34 17.53
C ASP A 131 -21.63 16.08 18.77
N GLN A 132 -22.87 15.79 19.18
CA GLN A 132 -23.50 16.33 20.38
C GLN A 132 -24.07 15.19 21.25
N THR A 133 -24.02 15.34 22.58
CA THR A 133 -24.65 14.40 23.52
C THR A 133 -26.17 14.55 23.59
N SER A 134 -26.67 15.72 23.22
CA SER A 134 -28.10 16.07 23.19
C SER A 134 -28.27 17.33 22.35
N VAL A 135 -29.43 17.47 21.72
CA VAL A 135 -29.85 18.70 21.03
C VAL A 135 -31.20 19.16 21.57
N ALA A 136 -31.49 20.46 21.46
CA ALA A 136 -32.82 20.97 21.75
C ALA A 136 -33.81 20.61 20.62
N GLU A 137 -35.11 20.68 20.91
CA GLU A 137 -36.15 20.61 19.88
C GLU A 137 -35.86 21.59 18.75
N ASN A 138 -36.22 21.21 17.53
CA ASN A 138 -35.97 21.96 16.30
C ASN A 138 -34.47 22.23 15.98
N VAL A 139 -33.55 21.64 16.73
CA VAL A 139 -32.12 21.62 16.39
C VAL A 139 -31.80 20.28 15.74
N LYS A 140 -31.10 20.31 14.61
CA LYS A 140 -30.67 19.09 13.91
C LYS A 140 -29.53 18.43 14.68
N PRO A 141 -29.65 17.14 15.04
CA PRO A 141 -28.50 16.36 15.48
C PRO A 141 -27.51 16.17 14.33
N THR A 142 -26.21 16.24 14.63
CA THR A 142 -25.16 15.96 13.65
C THR A 142 -24.30 14.78 14.08
N PHE A 143 -23.81 14.06 13.09
CA PHE A 143 -22.97 12.90 13.24
C PHE A 143 -21.80 13.00 12.27
N THR A 144 -20.67 12.44 12.66
CA THR A 144 -19.52 12.30 11.77
C THR A 144 -19.22 10.82 11.57
N VAL A 145 -19.15 10.40 10.30
CA VAL A 145 -18.68 9.08 9.90
C VAL A 145 -17.18 9.17 9.67
N HIS A 146 -16.42 8.23 10.23
CA HIS A 146 -14.95 8.19 10.14
C HIS A 146 -14.46 6.85 9.60
N ILE A 147 -13.33 6.90 8.89
CA ILE A 147 -12.48 5.74 8.58
C ILE A 147 -11.07 5.93 9.14
N ASN A 148 -10.37 4.83 9.36
CA ASN A 148 -9.04 4.83 9.98
C ASN A 148 -7.88 5.16 9.02
N GLN A 149 -8.14 5.26 7.72
CA GLN A 149 -7.15 5.60 6.70
C GLN A 149 -7.82 6.18 5.44
N PRO A 150 -7.13 7.05 4.68
CA PRO A 150 -7.64 7.55 3.41
C PRO A 150 -7.72 6.43 2.37
N LEU A 151 -8.70 6.53 1.47
CA LEU A 151 -8.90 5.63 0.34
C LEU A 151 -8.63 6.36 -0.98
N ASP A 152 -8.29 5.64 -2.05
CA ASP A 152 -8.06 6.21 -3.37
C ASP A 152 -9.36 6.49 -4.16
N HIS A 153 -10.50 6.09 -3.61
CA HIS A 153 -11.84 6.33 -4.14
C HIS A 153 -12.84 6.70 -3.04
N ASP A 154 -13.99 7.22 -3.47
CA ASP A 154 -15.10 7.57 -2.59
C ASP A 154 -15.65 6.31 -1.89
N LEU A 155 -15.83 6.36 -0.56
CA LEU A 155 -16.53 5.34 0.20
C LEU A 155 -17.97 5.78 0.47
N VAL A 156 -18.95 4.94 0.12
CA VAL A 156 -20.36 5.18 0.37
C VAL A 156 -20.83 4.36 1.56
N VAL A 157 -21.02 5.04 2.69
CA VAL A 157 -21.55 4.45 3.92
C VAL A 157 -23.06 4.59 3.94
N THR A 158 -23.77 3.47 4.08
CA THR A 158 -25.22 3.45 4.33
C THR A 158 -25.45 3.33 5.83
N LEU A 159 -26.18 4.28 6.40
CA LEU A 159 -26.54 4.31 7.82
C LEU A 159 -27.75 3.41 8.10
N SER A 160 -28.02 3.14 9.37
CA SER A 160 -29.16 2.31 9.82
C SER A 160 -30.53 2.84 9.39
N ASN A 161 -30.63 4.15 9.10
CA ASN A 161 -31.83 4.81 8.59
C ASN A 161 -31.85 4.94 7.05
N ASP A 162 -31.02 4.16 6.34
CA ASP A 162 -30.87 4.16 4.88
C ASP A 162 -30.31 5.45 4.26
N ALA A 163 -29.94 6.45 5.08
CA ALA A 163 -29.20 7.60 4.59
C ALA A 163 -27.80 7.19 4.10
N LYS A 164 -27.31 7.90 3.08
CA LYS A 164 -25.98 7.67 2.51
C LYS A 164 -25.05 8.82 2.86
N VAL A 165 -23.86 8.48 3.34
CA VAL A 165 -22.76 9.41 3.63
C VAL A 165 -21.60 9.02 2.73
N THR A 166 -21.05 9.97 1.99
CA THR A 166 -19.90 9.72 1.12
C THR A 166 -18.66 10.36 1.74
N ILE A 167 -17.68 9.53 2.10
CA ILE A 167 -16.32 9.99 2.40
C ILE A 167 -15.59 10.04 1.07
N LYS A 168 -15.07 11.22 0.71
CA LYS A 168 -14.39 11.41 -0.57
C LYS A 168 -13.02 10.73 -0.58
N ALA A 169 -12.56 10.35 -1.77
CA ALA A 169 -11.19 9.87 -1.95
C ALA A 169 -10.18 10.84 -1.28
N GLY A 170 -9.26 10.28 -0.50
CA GLY A 170 -8.28 11.03 0.28
C GLY A 170 -8.78 11.58 1.63
N ASP A 171 -10.10 11.69 1.85
CA ASP A 171 -10.67 12.10 3.13
C ASP A 171 -10.79 10.89 4.09
N THR A 172 -10.82 11.17 5.39
CA THR A 172 -11.02 10.15 6.43
C THR A 172 -12.33 10.30 7.18
N SER A 173 -13.15 11.28 6.82
CA SER A 173 -14.43 11.53 7.49
C SER A 173 -15.41 12.30 6.63
N ALA A 174 -16.70 12.15 6.90
CA ALA A 174 -17.75 12.96 6.30
C ALA A 174 -18.91 13.23 7.30
N PRO A 175 -19.51 14.43 7.28
CA PRO A 175 -20.60 14.78 8.16
C PRO A 175 -21.96 14.22 7.68
N TYR A 176 -22.88 14.05 8.62
CA TYR A 176 -24.28 13.69 8.40
C TYR A 176 -25.19 14.51 9.33
N GLU A 177 -26.23 15.14 8.77
CA GLU A 177 -27.28 15.80 9.53
C GLU A 177 -28.54 14.94 9.54
N HIS A 178 -29.07 14.64 10.72
CA HIS A 178 -30.41 14.08 10.85
C HIS A 178 -31.45 15.21 10.79
N ALA A 179 -32.64 14.93 10.26
CA ALA A 179 -33.79 15.81 10.43
C ALA A 179 -34.02 16.14 11.92
N ALA A 180 -34.27 17.41 12.23
CA ALA A 180 -34.61 17.83 13.58
C ALA A 180 -35.90 17.17 14.05
N GLN A 181 -36.02 16.92 15.35
CA GLN A 181 -37.32 16.63 15.94
C GLN A 181 -38.18 17.89 15.81
N GLY A 182 -39.43 17.70 15.38
CA GLY A 182 -40.38 18.80 15.22
C GLY A 182 -40.60 19.55 16.54
N ASP A 183 -40.99 20.81 16.44
CA ASP A 183 -41.36 21.64 17.59
C ASP A 183 -42.77 21.25 18.05
N ASP A 184 -42.91 20.75 19.27
CA ASP A 184 -44.20 20.48 19.89
C ASP A 184 -44.31 21.08 21.30
N VAL A 185 -45.50 21.02 21.90
CA VAL A 185 -45.80 21.74 23.16
C VAL A 185 -45.35 20.94 24.39
N TYR A 186 -44.91 19.69 24.23
CA TYR A 186 -44.48 18.80 25.29
C TYR A 186 -42.95 18.67 25.30
N LYS A 187 -42.37 18.69 26.49
CA LYS A 187 -40.98 18.24 26.68
C LYS A 187 -40.97 16.74 26.85
N ASP A 188 -40.92 15.99 25.76
CA ASP A 188 -40.60 14.57 25.82
C ASP A 188 -39.16 14.31 25.34
N ALA A 189 -38.49 13.38 26.02
CA ALA A 189 -37.16 12.98 25.63
C ALA A 189 -37.27 11.96 24.49
N GLY A 190 -36.74 12.30 23.32
CA GLY A 190 -36.53 11.34 22.24
C GLY A 190 -35.09 10.86 22.16
N GLU A 191 -34.89 9.65 21.64
CA GLU A 191 -33.56 9.09 21.37
C GLU A 191 -33.36 8.90 19.87
N VAL A 192 -32.24 9.43 19.35
CA VAL A 192 -31.79 9.18 17.98
C VAL A 192 -30.66 8.16 18.05
N SER A 193 -30.92 6.95 17.57
CA SER A 193 -29.91 5.89 17.45
C SER A 193 -29.54 5.68 15.98
N LEU A 194 -28.26 5.93 15.66
CA LEU A 194 -27.71 5.68 14.33
C LEU A 194 -26.58 4.66 14.41
N GLY A 195 -26.58 3.73 13.47
CA GLY A 195 -25.52 2.77 13.26
C GLY A 195 -25.10 2.72 11.79
N ILE A 196 -24.10 1.91 11.51
CA ILE A 196 -23.63 1.63 10.15
C ILE A 196 -24.32 0.37 9.65
N LYS A 197 -25.00 0.46 8.51
CA LYS A 197 -25.67 -0.67 7.85
C LYS A 197 -24.74 -1.38 6.87
N SER A 198 -24.01 -0.62 6.06
CA SER A 198 -22.99 -1.14 5.13
C SER A 198 -22.04 -0.04 4.68
N ALA A 199 -20.90 -0.41 4.10
CA ALA A 199 -19.97 0.49 3.43
C ALA A 199 -19.49 -0.20 2.15
N VAL A 200 -19.51 0.53 1.03
CA VAL A 200 -19.13 0.05 -0.32
C VAL A 200 -18.42 1.14 -1.12
#